data_AF-A0A7V9GBF6-F1
#
_entry.id   AF-A0A7V9GBF6-F1
#
_cell.length_a   1.000
_cell.length_b   1.000
_cell.length_c   1.000
_cell.angle_alpha   90.00
_cell.angle_beta   90.00
_cell.angle_gamma   90.00
#
_symmetry.space_group_name_H-M   'P 1'
#
loop_
_entity.id
_entity.type
_entity.pdbx_description
1 polymer ?
#
loop_
_entity_poly.entity_id
_entity_poly.type
_entity_poly.pdbx_seq_one_letter_code
_entity_poly.pdbx_strand_id
1 'polypeptide(L)'
;MALYKRPDSKYWWMKFYFGGSLIQQSTKCSNKRDAATIESAYRTQLALGRIGIKPKVKAPELEKAVEDFLKWAKVKHQDSVTYKRYYFACQTLKNFFGKTKVDCIETKDVEKFITWRSCQI
;
A
#
# COMPACT_ATOMS: atom_id res chain seq x y z
N MET A 1 13.67 -28.00 -10.35
CA MET A 1 14.00 -26.72 -11.00
C MET A 1 12.70 -26.17 -11.60
N ALA A 2 12.10 -25.14 -11.00
CA ALA A 2 10.73 -24.71 -11.30
C ALA A 2 10.65 -23.62 -12.40
N LEU A 3 11.78 -23.16 -12.92
CA LEU A 3 11.85 -22.10 -13.93
C LEU A 3 12.12 -22.66 -15.33
N TYR A 4 11.33 -22.20 -16.29
CA TYR A 4 11.48 -22.54 -17.71
C TYR A 4 11.12 -21.32 -18.56
N LYS A 5 11.55 -21.33 -19.82
CA LYS A 5 11.20 -20.28 -20.79
C LYS A 5 10.26 -20.88 -21.82
N ARG A 6 9.16 -20.18 -22.11
CA ARG A 6 8.27 -20.60 -23.18
C ARG A 6 8.75 -20.06 -24.54
N PRO A 7 8.47 -20.76 -25.65
CA PRO A 7 8.82 -20.27 -26.99
C PRO A 7 8.08 -18.97 -27.37
N ASP A 8 6.85 -18.80 -26.86
CA ASP A 8 5.95 -17.67 -27.12
C ASP A 8 6.20 -16.46 -26.20
N SER A 9 7.15 -16.54 -25.26
CA SER A 9 7.30 -15.55 -24.19
C SER A 9 8.74 -15.10 -24.00
N LYS A 10 8.93 -13.78 -23.96
CA LYS A 10 10.22 -13.15 -23.62
C LYS A 10 10.61 -13.38 -22.15
N TYR A 11 9.64 -13.61 -21.29
CA TYR A 11 9.83 -13.73 -19.84
C TYR A 11 10.03 -15.18 -19.41
N TRP A 12 10.74 -15.36 -18.30
CA TRP A 12 10.80 -16.65 -17.62
C TRP A 12 9.44 -16.97 -16.98
N TRP A 13 9.12 -18.25 -16.91
CA TRP A 13 7.92 -18.78 -16.28
C TRP A 13 8.30 -19.67 -15.11
N MET A 14 7.51 -19.60 -14.04
CA MET A 14 7.61 -20.50 -12.89
C MET A 14 6.50 -21.55 -12.97
N LYS A 15 6.82 -22.78 -12.56
CA LYS A 15 5.88 -23.90 -12.42
C LYS A 15 6.25 -24.73 -11.20
N PHE A 16 5.41 -24.73 -10.17
CA PHE A 16 5.61 -25.54 -8.96
C PHE A 16 4.28 -25.90 -8.31
N TYR A 17 4.29 -26.93 -7.47
CA TYR A 17 3.13 -27.33 -6.67
C TYR A 17 3.15 -26.64 -5.30
N PHE A 18 2.00 -26.14 -4.86
CA PHE A 18 1.82 -25.58 -3.53
C PHE A 18 0.42 -25.92 -3.00
N GLY A 19 0.35 -26.52 -1.81
CA GLY A 19 -0.93 -26.85 -1.18
C GLY A 19 -1.84 -27.78 -1.99
N GLY A 20 -1.27 -28.65 -2.83
CA GLY A 20 -2.03 -29.54 -3.72
C GLY A 20 -2.44 -28.92 -5.07
N SER A 21 -2.16 -27.63 -5.29
CA SER A 21 -2.43 -26.95 -6.56
C SER A 21 -1.14 -26.72 -7.35
N LEU A 22 -1.22 -26.89 -8.68
CA LEU A 22 -0.17 -26.51 -9.60
C LEU A 22 -0.26 -25.02 -9.90
N ILE A 23 0.79 -24.26 -9.60
CA ILE A 23 0.87 -22.84 -9.93
C ILE A 23 1.82 -22.66 -11.11
N GLN A 24 1.32 -22.01 -12.16
CA GLN A 24 2.08 -21.71 -13.37
C GLN A 24 1.84 -20.25 -13.78
N GLN A 25 2.87 -19.41 -13.62
CA GLN A 25 2.78 -17.97 -13.90
C GLN A 25 4.07 -17.44 -14.52
N SER A 26 3.98 -16.32 -15.23
CA SER A 26 5.15 -15.62 -15.74
C SER A 26 5.83 -14.83 -14.61
N THR A 27 7.16 -14.89 -14.53
CA THR A 27 7.93 -14.10 -13.56
C THR A 27 8.09 -12.64 -13.99
N LYS A 28 7.75 -12.31 -15.25
CA LYS A 28 7.97 -11.00 -15.88
C LYS A 28 9.44 -10.52 -15.89
N CYS A 29 10.38 -11.42 -15.63
CA CYS A 29 11.81 -11.16 -15.74
C CYS A 29 12.38 -11.80 -17.01
N SER A 30 13.31 -11.11 -17.66
CA SER A 30 14.08 -11.63 -18.80
C SER A 30 15.32 -12.43 -18.37
N ASN A 31 15.86 -12.13 -17.19
CA ASN A 31 17.03 -12.79 -16.62
C ASN A 31 16.64 -13.96 -15.71
N LYS A 32 17.41 -15.05 -15.78
CA LYS A 32 17.17 -16.28 -14.98
C LYS A 32 17.39 -16.05 -13.49
N ARG A 33 18.38 -15.23 -13.12
CA ARG A 33 18.68 -14.93 -11.70
C ARG A 33 17.53 -14.17 -11.05
N ASP A 34 17.05 -13.11 -11.69
CA ASP A 34 15.93 -12.31 -11.19
C ASP A 34 14.64 -13.15 -11.11
N ALA A 35 14.42 -14.03 -12.10
CA ALA A 35 13.30 -14.96 -12.08
C ALA A 35 13.36 -15.94 -10.89
N ALA A 36 14.55 -16.38 -10.48
CA ALA A 36 14.74 -17.23 -9.29
C ALA A 36 14.42 -16.49 -7.99
N THR A 37 14.82 -15.21 -7.90
CA THR A 37 14.48 -14.34 -6.76
C THR A 37 12.96 -14.12 -6.66
N ILE A 38 12.27 -13.94 -7.80
CA ILE A 38 10.81 -13.78 -7.80
C ILE A 38 10.12 -15.09 -7.42
N GLU A 39 10.59 -16.24 -7.93
CA GLU A 39 10.06 -17.56 -7.53
C GLU A 39 10.15 -17.76 -6.01
N SER A 40 11.32 -17.48 -5.41
CA SER A 40 11.52 -17.66 -3.97
C SER A 40 10.67 -16.69 -3.14
N ALA A 41 10.54 -15.43 -3.56
CA ALA A 41 9.66 -14.46 -2.93
C ALA A 41 8.19 -14.89 -2.99
N TYR A 42 7.74 -15.40 -4.15
CA TYR A 42 6.37 -15.85 -4.35
C TYR A 42 6.04 -17.10 -3.52
N ARG A 43 6.98 -18.07 -3.42
CA ARG A 43 6.83 -19.23 -2.52
C ARG A 43 6.75 -18.81 -1.06
N THR A 44 7.57 -17.85 -0.65
CA THR A 44 7.53 -17.28 0.71
C THR A 44 6.19 -16.61 0.98
N GLN A 45 5.67 -15.82 0.04
CA GLN A 45 4.36 -15.18 0.15
C GLN A 45 3.22 -16.19 0.33
N LEU A 46 3.23 -17.29 -0.44
CA LEU A 46 2.25 -18.36 -0.31
C LEU A 46 2.35 -19.09 1.05
N ALA A 47 3.58 -19.34 1.52
CA ALA A 47 3.82 -19.95 2.83
C ALA A 47 3.31 -19.06 3.97
N LEU A 48 3.62 -17.76 3.94
CA LEU A 48 3.12 -16.77 4.91
C LEU A 48 1.59 -16.65 4.87
N GLY A 49 1.00 -16.67 3.67
CA GLY A 49 -0.45 -16.67 3.49
C GLY A 49 -1.15 -17.87 4.16
N ARG A 50 -0.50 -19.05 4.17
CA ARG A 50 -1.03 -20.25 4.85
C ARG A 50 -1.02 -20.13 6.38
N ILE A 51 -0.13 -19.30 6.94
CA ILE A 51 -0.03 -19.04 8.38
C ILE A 51 -0.91 -17.83 8.79
N GLY A 52 -1.68 -17.27 7.85
CA GLY A 52 -2.56 -16.12 8.10
C GLY A 52 -1.82 -14.78 8.19
N ILE A 53 -0.50 -14.77 7.96
CA ILE A 53 0.31 -13.55 7.94
C ILE A 53 0.15 -12.92 6.56
N LYS A 54 -0.83 -12.03 6.42
CA LYS A 54 -0.99 -11.22 5.21
C LYS A 54 0.15 -10.19 5.16
N PRO A 55 0.80 -10.00 3.99
CA PRO A 55 1.77 -8.91 3.86
C PRO A 55 1.07 -7.61 4.22
N LYS A 56 1.68 -6.82 5.13
CA LYS A 56 1.14 -5.53 5.57
C LYS A 56 0.93 -4.68 4.32
N VAL A 57 -0.33 -4.43 3.97
CA VAL A 57 -0.67 -3.51 2.88
C VAL A 57 -0.01 -2.19 3.26
N LYS A 58 0.86 -1.67 2.38
CA LYS A 58 1.51 -0.38 2.62
C LYS A 58 0.40 0.62 2.89
N ALA A 59 0.35 1.17 4.10
CA ALA A 59 -0.67 2.14 4.45
C ALA A 59 -0.59 3.31 3.45
N PRO A 60 -1.74 3.84 3.02
CA PRO A 60 -1.77 4.97 2.11
C PRO A 60 -1.04 6.16 2.75
N GLU A 61 -0.53 7.03 1.89
CA GLU A 61 -0.07 8.35 2.29
C GLU A 61 -1.25 9.15 2.85
N LEU A 62 -0.99 10.00 3.85
CA LEU A 62 -2.04 10.81 4.47
C LEU A 62 -2.74 11.69 3.43
N GLU A 63 -2.03 12.22 2.44
CA GLU A 63 -2.62 12.95 1.32
C GLU A 63 -3.76 12.19 0.61
N LYS A 64 -3.52 10.91 0.25
CA LYS A 64 -4.51 10.07 -0.41
C LYS A 64 -5.67 9.72 0.52
N ALA A 65 -5.37 9.41 1.78
CA ALA A 65 -6.38 9.13 2.79
C ALA A 65 -7.31 10.34 2.99
N VAL A 66 -6.76 11.56 3.00
CA VAL A 66 -7.52 12.79 3.10
C VAL A 66 -8.40 13.02 1.86
N GLU A 67 -7.90 12.75 0.66
CA GLU A 67 -8.71 12.87 -0.56
C GLU A 67 -9.91 11.94 -0.56
N ASP A 68 -9.72 10.68 -0.17
CA ASP A 68 -10.81 9.72 -0.09
C ASP A 68 -11.81 10.08 1.02
N PHE A 69 -11.32 10.61 2.15
CA PHE A 69 -12.18 11.16 3.20
C PHE A 69 -13.01 12.35 2.71
N LEU A 70 -12.41 13.29 1.97
CA LEU A 70 -13.14 14.45 1.45
C LEU A 70 -14.20 14.05 0.40
N LYS A 71 -13.91 13.07 -0.46
CA LYS A 71 -14.90 12.51 -1.39
C LYS A 71 -16.09 11.93 -0.63
N TRP A 72 -15.83 11.12 0.40
CA TRP A 72 -16.88 10.57 1.25
C TRP A 72 -17.65 11.66 1.99
N ALA A 73 -16.95 12.64 2.57
CA ALA A 73 -17.57 13.72 3.34
C ALA A 73 -18.48 14.58 2.46
N LYS A 74 -18.12 14.81 1.19
CA LYS A 74 -18.95 15.52 0.21
C LYS A 74 -20.26 14.80 -0.08
N VAL A 75 -20.25 13.46 -0.10
CA VAL A 75 -21.45 12.65 -0.33
C VAL A 75 -22.32 12.58 0.92
N LYS A 76 -21.69 12.39 2.09
CA LYS A 76 -22.40 12.18 3.35
C LYS A 76 -22.95 13.46 3.97
N HIS A 77 -22.22 14.56 3.83
CA HIS A 77 -22.60 15.87 4.37
C HIS A 77 -22.94 16.78 3.20
N GLN A 78 -24.22 16.74 2.79
CA GLN A 78 -24.77 17.68 1.80
C GLN A 78 -24.78 19.13 2.33
N ASP A 79 -24.65 19.33 3.64
CA ASP A 79 -24.48 20.63 4.27
C ASP A 79 -23.08 21.22 4.05
N SER A 80 -23.05 22.40 3.42
CA SER A 80 -21.83 23.11 3.03
C SER A 80 -20.92 23.49 4.21
N VAL A 81 -21.49 23.77 5.39
CA VAL A 81 -20.72 24.26 6.56
C VAL A 81 -19.85 23.15 7.17
N THR A 82 -20.42 21.97 7.36
CA THR A 82 -19.71 20.81 7.91
C THR A 82 -18.61 20.34 6.96
N TYR A 83 -18.90 20.30 5.66
CA TYR A 83 -17.91 20.00 4.63
C TYR A 83 -16.77 21.02 4.62
N LYS A 84 -17.06 22.32 4.68
CA LYS A 84 -16.03 23.38 4.76
C LYS A 84 -15.11 23.19 5.96
N ARG A 85 -15.67 22.89 7.14
CA ARG A 85 -14.87 22.63 8.36
C ARG A 85 -13.91 21.46 8.15
N TYR A 86 -14.40 20.35 7.61
CA TYR A 86 -13.55 19.19 7.29
C TYR A 86 -12.48 19.53 6.27
N TYR A 87 -12.84 20.27 5.22
CA TYR A 87 -11.90 20.72 4.19
C TYR A 87 -10.73 21.52 4.77
N PHE A 88 -11.01 22.55 5.58
CA PHE A 88 -9.95 23.36 6.20
C PHE A 88 -9.09 22.56 7.19
N ALA A 89 -9.70 21.68 7.99
CA ALA A 89 -8.95 20.81 8.89
C ALA A 89 -8.00 19.88 8.11
N CYS A 90 -8.51 19.23 7.07
CA CYS A 90 -7.76 18.37 6.17
C CYS A 90 -6.61 19.11 5.46
N GLN A 91 -6.82 20.37 5.05
CA GLN A 91 -5.77 21.19 4.45
C GLN A 91 -4.62 21.45 5.44
N THR A 92 -4.94 21.72 6.70
CA THR A 92 -3.91 21.95 7.72
C THR A 92 -3.13 20.68 8.07
N LEU A 93 -3.82 19.52 8.07
CA LEU A 93 -3.17 18.21 8.21
C LEU A 93 -2.26 17.90 7.03
N LYS A 94 -2.69 18.21 5.79
CA LYS A 94 -1.86 18.05 4.59
C LYS A 94 -0.59 18.91 4.65
N ASN A 95 -0.67 20.16 5.12
CA ASN A 95 0.49 21.03 5.21
C ASN A 95 1.57 20.51 6.18
N PHE A 96 1.17 19.83 7.26
CA PHE A 96 2.11 19.33 8.26
C PHE A 96 2.58 17.89 7.99
N PHE A 97 1.64 16.99 7.68
CA PHE A 97 1.95 15.57 7.52
C PHE A 97 2.23 15.17 6.07
N GLY A 98 1.74 15.93 5.08
CA GLY A 98 2.01 15.74 3.64
C GLY A 98 2.11 14.29 3.18
N LYS A 99 3.34 13.89 2.85
CA LYS A 99 3.70 12.56 2.30
C LYS A 99 3.94 11.47 3.34
N THR A 100 3.67 11.74 4.61
CA THR A 100 3.83 10.75 5.68
C THR A 100 2.78 9.67 5.51
N LYS A 101 3.19 8.42 5.69
CA LYS A 101 2.26 7.28 5.69
C LYS A 101 1.45 7.31 6.98
N VAL A 102 0.16 6.99 6.89
CA VAL A 102 -0.74 7.00 8.06
C VAL A 102 -0.23 6.07 9.18
N ASP A 103 0.38 4.94 8.82
CA ASP A 103 0.94 3.95 9.75
C ASP A 103 2.22 4.42 10.48
N CYS A 104 2.84 5.52 10.03
CA CYS A 104 4.02 6.09 10.66
C CYS A 104 3.69 7.26 11.59
N ILE A 105 2.40 7.60 11.76
CA ILE A 105 1.98 8.72 12.61
C ILE A 105 1.83 8.18 14.04
N GLU A 106 2.80 8.51 14.89
CA GLU A 106 2.76 8.17 16.31
C GLU A 106 2.22 9.33 17.15
N THR A 107 1.90 9.06 18.42
CA THR A 107 1.41 10.08 19.38
C THR A 107 2.32 11.31 19.45
N LYS A 108 3.64 11.10 19.36
CA LYS A 108 4.64 12.18 19.36
C LYS A 108 4.48 13.13 18.19
N ASP A 109 4.07 12.64 17.02
CA ASP A 109 3.89 13.49 15.84
C ASP A 109 2.58 14.28 15.90
N VAL A 110 1.57 13.75 16.61
CA VAL A 110 0.34 14.48 16.94
C VAL A 110 0.64 15.64 17.89
N GLU A 111 1.47 15.41 18.93
CA GLU A 111 1.90 16.48 19.84
C GLU A 111 2.66 17.59 19.11
N LYS A 112 3.60 17.23 18.23
CA LYS A 112 4.31 18.21 17.38
C LYS A 112 3.34 19.00 16.51
N PHE A 113 2.32 18.36 15.95
CA PHE A 113 1.30 19.04 15.15
C PHE A 113 0.51 20.06 15.99
N ILE A 114 0.12 19.71 17.21
CA ILE A 114 -0.60 20.61 18.12
C ILE A 114 0.27 21.83 18.45
N THR A 115 1.53 21.62 18.82
CA THR A 115 2.47 22.71 19.10
C THR A 115 2.66 23.60 17.88
N TRP A 116 2.90 23.02 16.70
CA TRP A 116 3.01 23.76 15.44
C TRP A 116 1.75 24.58 15.14
N ARG A 117 0.56 24.01 15.36
CA ARG A 117 -0.71 24.72 15.18
C ARG A 117 -0.91 25.87 16.16
N SER A 118 -0.48 25.71 17.41
CA SER A 118 -0.59 26.75 18.43
C SER A 118 0.29 27.97 18.12
N CYS A 119 1.40 27.80 17.40
CA CYS A 119 2.26 28.89 16.97
C CYS A 119 1.72 29.69 15.76
N GLN A 120 0.66 29.23 15.11
CA GLN A 120 0.09 29.85 13.90
C GLN A 120 -1.20 30.64 14.16
N ILE A 121 -1.70 30.62 15.40
CA ILE A 121 -2.90 31.35 15.86
C ILE A 121 -2.42 32.63 16.55
#